data_AF-A0A4Z0PRC7-F1
#
_entry.id   AF-A0A4Z0PRC7-F1
#
_cell.length_a   1.000
_cell.length_b   1.000
_cell.length_c   1.000
_cell.angle_alpha   90.00
_cell.angle_beta   90.00
_cell.angle_gamma   90.00
#
_symmetry.space_group_name_H-M   'P 1'
#
loop_
_entity.id
_entity.type
_entity.pdbx_description
1 polymer ?
#
loop_
_entity_poly.entity_id
_entity_poly.type
_entity_poly.pdbx_seq_one_letter_code
_entity_poly.pdbx_strand_id
1 'polypeptide(L)'
;MAVSFRFKPGAASEDRKTAAHLVLKGAKPQDIDLGQFSGKPDVVDKEKAKLAGFPSDMLMGFRSYDPGSGTSYDLAVMNVGGRLLRVVQRRVEENADKIPEFQTSREIPLPANTVVEVVAAKK
;
A
#
# COMPACT_ATOMS: atom_id res chain seq x y z
N MET A 1 -16.48 4.78 -6.32
CA MET A 1 -15.76 5.10 -5.07
C MET A 1 -14.30 5.27 -5.42
N ALA A 2 -13.67 6.37 -5.02
CA ALA A 2 -12.27 6.63 -5.34
C ALA A 2 -11.36 6.16 -4.21
N VAL A 3 -10.23 5.52 -4.55
CA VAL A 3 -9.19 5.08 -3.62
C VAL A 3 -7.86 5.72 -4.00
N SER A 4 -7.10 6.17 -3.01
CA SER A 4 -5.78 6.79 -3.22
C SER A 4 -4.87 6.58 -2.01
N PHE A 5 -3.55 6.57 -2.22
CA PHE A 5 -2.59 6.61 -1.11
C PHE A 5 -2.23 8.05 -0.79
N ARG A 6 -2.20 8.38 0.50
CA ARG A 6 -1.62 9.61 1.00
C ARG A 6 -0.43 9.26 1.88
N PHE A 7 0.73 9.80 1.52
CA PHE A 7 1.96 9.64 2.30
C PHE A 7 2.21 10.91 3.09
N LYS A 8 2.46 10.77 4.39
CA LYS A 8 2.83 11.87 5.27
C LYS A 8 4.20 11.57 5.90
N PRO A 9 5.11 12.55 5.98
CA PRO A 9 6.32 12.37 6.78
C PRO A 9 5.91 12.04 8.22
N GLY A 10 6.58 11.07 8.82
CA GLY A 10 6.45 10.74 10.24
C GLY A 10 6.86 11.92 11.12
N ALA A 11 6.52 11.85 12.41
CA ALA A 11 6.92 12.87 13.36
C ALA A 11 8.46 13.02 13.37
N ALA A 12 8.97 14.24 13.51
CA ALA A 12 10.39 14.57 13.37
C ALA A 12 11.34 13.79 14.32
N SER A 13 10.80 13.10 15.33
CA SER A 13 11.51 12.26 16.29
C SER A 13 11.61 10.79 15.90
N GLU A 14 10.89 10.33 14.87
CA GLU A 14 10.97 8.95 14.37
C GLU A 14 11.77 8.94 13.06
N ASP A 15 12.98 8.39 13.11
CA ASP A 15 13.93 8.27 12.01
C ASP A 15 13.28 8.05 10.64
N ARG A 16 13.14 9.14 9.85
CA ARG A 16 12.80 9.12 8.41
C ARG A 16 11.68 8.15 7.99
N LYS A 17 10.69 7.93 8.85
CA LYS A 17 9.53 7.08 8.49
C LYS A 17 8.51 7.90 7.72
N THR A 18 7.80 7.24 6.82
CA THR A 18 6.66 7.79 6.10
C THR A 18 5.40 7.03 6.50
N ALA A 19 4.41 7.75 7.03
CA ALA A 19 3.09 7.21 7.30
C ALA A 19 2.32 7.05 5.98
N ALA A 20 1.81 5.85 5.71
CA ALA A 20 0.98 5.58 4.54
C ALA A 20 -0.48 5.47 4.96
N HIS A 21 -1.33 6.24 4.29
CA HIS A 21 -2.77 6.26 4.53
C HIS A 21 -3.51 5.83 3.28
N LEU A 22 -4.50 4.95 3.43
CA LEU A 22 -5.49 4.65 2.39
C LEU A 22 -6.66 5.61 2.53
N VAL A 23 -6.84 6.47 1.54
CA VAL A 23 -7.95 7.41 1.49
C VAL A 23 -9.04 6.84 0.60
N LEU A 24 -10.21 6.58 1.20
CA LEU A 24 -11.42 6.17 0.50
C LEU A 24 -12.36 7.36 0.39
N LYS A 25 -12.75 7.73 -0.83
CA LYS A 25 -13.72 8.79 -1.11
C LYS A 25 -14.97 8.19 -1.75
N GLY A 26 -16.02 8.08 -0.95
CA GLY A 26 -17.36 7.63 -1.35
C GLY A 26 -18.41 8.31 -0.49
N ALA A 27 -19.55 7.65 -0.27
CA ALA A 27 -20.64 8.18 0.56
C ALA A 27 -20.20 8.50 2.00
N LYS A 28 -19.24 7.73 2.54
CA LYS A 28 -18.56 8.00 3.82
C LYS A 28 -17.05 8.04 3.56
N PRO A 29 -16.44 9.22 3.46
CA PRO A 29 -14.99 9.32 3.30
C PRO A 29 -14.28 8.70 4.50
N GLN A 30 -13.18 7.97 4.24
CA GLN A 30 -12.35 7.37 5.27
C GLN A 30 -10.88 7.67 4.97
N ASP A 31 -10.11 7.90 6.03
CA ASP A 31 -8.64 8.01 5.99
C ASP A 31 -8.12 6.92 6.95
N ILE A 32 -7.58 5.85 6.36
CA ILE A 32 -7.19 4.64 7.08
C ILE A 32 -5.67 4.61 7.15
N ASP A 33 -5.14 4.69 8.36
CA ASP A 33 -3.70 4.52 8.61
C ASP A 33 -3.29 3.06 8.33
N LEU A 34 -2.35 2.88 7.41
CA LEU A 34 -1.78 1.58 7.05
C LEU A 34 -0.50 1.27 7.82
N GLY A 35 0.03 2.25 8.54
CA GLY A 35 1.27 2.17 9.30
C GLY A 35 2.34 3.12 8.78
N GLN A 36 3.48 3.06 9.46
CA GLN A 36 4.68 3.82 9.13
C GLN A 36 5.75 2.92 8.53
N PHE A 37 6.40 3.41 7.49
CA PHE A 37 7.40 2.65 6.72
C PHE A 37 8.69 3.44 6.65
N SER A 38 9.82 2.77 6.90
CA SER A 38 11.14 3.37 6.71
C SER A 38 11.43 3.54 5.22
N GLY A 39 12.14 4.60 4.87
CA GLY A 39 12.51 4.89 3.49
C GLY A 39 11.50 5.76 2.75
N LYS A 40 11.77 5.96 1.45
CA LYS A 40 10.92 6.78 0.58
C LYS A 40 9.88 5.89 -0.11
N PRO A 41 8.57 6.15 0.05
CA PRO A 41 7.56 5.41 -0.69
C PRO A 41 7.58 5.81 -2.16
N ASP A 42 7.55 4.81 -3.03
CA ASP A 42 7.33 4.91 -4.45
C ASP A 42 6.05 4.16 -4.84
N VAL A 43 5.23 4.77 -5.68
CA VAL A 43 4.00 4.14 -6.17
C VAL A 43 4.38 3.06 -7.17
N VAL A 44 3.77 1.89 -7.01
CA VAL A 44 4.02 0.72 -7.86
C VAL A 44 2.91 0.65 -8.91
N ASP A 45 3.29 0.93 -10.16
CA ASP A 45 2.47 0.70 -11.35
C ASP A 45 2.50 -0.78 -11.79
N LYS A 46 1.80 -1.12 -12.87
CA LYS A 46 1.69 -2.51 -13.35
C LYS A 46 3.04 -3.12 -13.79
N GLU A 47 3.93 -2.33 -14.36
CA GLU A 47 5.24 -2.83 -14.82
C GLU A 47 6.15 -3.09 -13.62
N LYS A 48 6.23 -2.11 -12.70
CA LYS A 48 6.95 -2.26 -11.43
C LYS A 48 6.39 -3.42 -10.61
N ALA A 49 5.07 -3.60 -10.60
CA ALA A 49 4.41 -4.68 -9.86
C ALA A 49 4.89 -6.06 -10.29
N LYS A 50 4.97 -6.30 -11.60
CA LYS A 50 5.42 -7.58 -12.16
C LYS A 50 6.88 -7.85 -11.79
N LEU A 51 7.75 -6.86 -11.98
CA LEU A 51 9.19 -6.98 -11.66
C LEU A 51 9.42 -7.19 -10.17
N ALA A 52 8.62 -6.54 -9.35
CA ALA A 52 8.70 -6.62 -7.91
C ALA A 52 7.98 -7.84 -7.33
N GLY A 53 7.20 -8.60 -8.11
CA GLY A 53 6.43 -9.74 -7.60
C GLY A 53 5.24 -9.35 -6.71
N PHE A 54 4.58 -8.23 -7.02
CA PHE A 54 3.30 -7.82 -6.42
C PHE A 54 2.13 -8.66 -7.01
N PRO A 55 0.99 -8.76 -6.29
CA PRO A 55 -0.20 -9.42 -6.82
C PRO A 55 -0.67 -8.79 -8.14
N SER A 56 -0.94 -9.61 -9.15
CA SER A 56 -1.32 -9.14 -10.49
C SER A 56 -2.70 -8.48 -10.53
N ASP A 57 -3.56 -8.80 -9.56
CA ASP A 57 -4.93 -8.29 -9.41
C ASP A 57 -5.01 -7.11 -8.42
N MET A 58 -3.87 -6.57 -7.98
CA MET A 58 -3.88 -5.40 -7.13
C MET A 58 -4.48 -4.19 -7.86
N LEU A 59 -5.25 -3.38 -7.13
CA LEU A 59 -5.69 -2.08 -7.58
C LEU A 59 -4.52 -1.09 -7.62
N MET A 60 -3.75 -1.06 -6.53
CA MET A 60 -2.63 -0.14 -6.35
C MET A 60 -1.69 -0.67 -5.28
N GLY A 61 -0.42 -0.30 -5.38
CA GLY A 61 0.57 -0.62 -4.37
C GLY A 61 1.60 0.49 -4.21
N PHE A 62 2.39 0.38 -3.15
CA PHE A 62 3.61 1.16 -3.01
C PHE A 62 4.72 0.27 -2.44
N ARG A 63 5.95 0.72 -2.66
CA ARG A 63 7.16 0.15 -2.09
C ARG A 63 7.90 1.24 -1.34
N SER A 64 8.33 0.98 -0.12
CA SER A 64 9.23 1.87 0.62
C SER A 64 10.56 1.16 0.83
N TYR A 65 11.64 1.68 0.23
CA TYR A 65 12.98 1.12 0.38
C TYR A 65 13.83 1.98 1.31
N ASP A 66 14.41 1.34 2.31
CA ASP A 66 15.41 1.92 3.20
C ASP A 66 16.82 1.42 2.84
N PRO A 67 17.66 2.26 2.21
CA PRO A 67 19.02 1.87 1.85
C PRO A 67 19.93 1.66 3.06
N GLY A 68 19.57 2.21 4.24
CA GLY A 68 20.36 2.03 5.45
C GLY A 68 20.31 0.60 5.99
N SER A 69 19.18 -0.08 5.80
CA SER A 69 18.95 -1.46 6.27
C SER A 69 18.84 -2.48 5.14
N GLY A 70 18.88 -2.07 3.87
CA GLY A 70 18.63 -2.95 2.73
C GLY A 70 17.23 -3.58 2.77
N THR A 71 16.26 -2.91 3.40
CA THR A 71 14.90 -3.44 3.60
C THR A 71 13.91 -2.68 2.72
N SER A 72 13.09 -3.42 1.97
CA SER A 72 11.89 -2.91 1.31
C SER A 72 10.63 -3.32 2.05
N TYR A 73 9.67 -2.41 2.14
CA TYR A 73 8.31 -2.69 2.58
C TYR A 73 7.37 -2.54 1.40
N ASP A 74 6.74 -3.65 1.02
CA ASP A 74 5.79 -3.70 -0.08
C ASP A 74 4.37 -3.76 0.48
N LEU A 75 3.47 -2.94 -0.06
CA LEU A 75 2.06 -2.96 0.29
C LEU A 75 1.21 -2.89 -0.97
N ALA A 76 0.23 -3.77 -1.08
CA ALA A 76 -0.74 -3.80 -2.17
C ALA A 76 -2.17 -3.76 -1.64
N VAL A 77 -3.05 -3.09 -2.36
CA VAL A 77 -4.49 -3.04 -2.10
C VAL A 77 -5.18 -3.81 -3.21
N MET A 78 -5.97 -4.80 -2.84
CA MET A 78 -6.73 -5.66 -3.75
C MET A 78 -8.23 -5.40 -3.59
N ASN A 79 -8.98 -5.51 -4.68
CA ASN A 79 -10.45 -5.52 -4.64
C ASN A 79 -10.95 -6.96 -4.72
N VAL A 80 -11.48 -7.46 -3.61
CA VAL A 80 -11.99 -8.81 -3.51
C VAL A 80 -13.49 -8.78 -3.77
N GLY A 81 -13.88 -9.13 -5.00
CA GLY A 81 -15.27 -9.35 -5.40
C GLY A 81 -16.18 -8.11 -5.30
N GLY A 82 -15.64 -6.89 -5.33
CA GLY A 82 -16.42 -5.64 -5.25
C GLY A 82 -17.09 -5.40 -3.89
N ARG A 83 -16.69 -6.15 -2.86
CA ARG A 83 -17.28 -6.12 -1.51
C ARG A 83 -16.26 -5.91 -0.41
N LEU A 84 -14.97 -6.03 -0.72
CA LEU A 84 -13.90 -5.94 0.25
C LEU A 84 -12.65 -5.36 -0.40
N LEU A 85 -12.01 -4.40 0.27
CA LEU A 85 -10.62 -4.08 0.00
C LEU A 85 -9.74 -4.89 0.94
N ARG A 86 -8.82 -5.66 0.38
CA ARG A 86 -7.81 -6.38 1.15
C ARG A 86 -6.48 -5.66 0.99
N VAL A 87 -5.90 -5.26 2.10
CA VAL A 87 -4.54 -4.73 2.15
C VAL A 87 -3.62 -5.88 2.51
N VAL A 88 -2.63 -6.12 1.65
CA VAL A 88 -1.59 -7.10 1.88
C VAL A 88 -0.24 -6.40 1.94
N GLN A 89 0.66 -6.92 2.76
CA GLN A 89 2.00 -6.37 2.93
C GLN A 89 3.03 -7.48 3.06
N ARG A 90 4.28 -7.14 2.74
CA ARG A 90 5.44 -7.95 3.08
C ARG A 90 6.65 -7.07 3.34
N ARG A 91 7.62 -7.64 4.05
CA ARG A 91 8.95 -7.09 4.21
C ARG A 91 9.91 -7.92 3.35
N VAL A 92 10.74 -7.25 2.56
CA VAL A 92 11.76 -7.88 1.70
C VAL A 92 13.11 -7.36 2.15
N GLU A 93 14.04 -8.26 2.44
CA GLU A 93 15.42 -7.91 2.76
C GLU A 93 16.29 -8.21 1.52
N GLU A 94 17.20 -7.31 1.16
CA GLU A 94 18.00 -7.40 -0.07
C GLU A 94 18.83 -8.69 -0.16
N ASN A 95 19.22 -9.24 1.00
CA ASN A 95 20.02 -10.45 1.11
C ASN A 95 19.20 -11.70 1.50
N ALA A 96 17.87 -11.64 1.47
CA ALA A 96 17.04 -12.81 1.80
C ALA A 96 17.11 -13.86 0.68
N ASP A 97 17.31 -15.12 1.05
CA ASP A 97 17.34 -16.25 0.10
C ASP A 97 16.02 -16.44 -0.66
N LYS A 98 14.91 -15.98 -0.08
CA LYS A 98 13.57 -16.03 -0.67
C LYS A 98 12.84 -14.73 -0.39
N ILE A 99 12.12 -14.25 -1.41
CA ILE A 99 11.20 -13.13 -1.24
C ILE A 99 9.99 -13.64 -0.45
N PRO A 100 9.66 -13.04 0.72
CA PRO A 100 8.49 -13.45 1.49
C PRO A 100 7.19 -13.25 0.72
N GLU A 101 6.20 -14.07 1.04
CA GLU A 101 4.85 -13.91 0.50
C GLU A 101 4.14 -12.70 1.12
N PHE A 102 3.20 -12.15 0.38
CA PHE A 102 2.31 -11.12 0.89
C PHE A 102 1.36 -11.70 1.94
N GLN A 103 1.24 -11.01 3.07
CA GLN A 103 0.31 -11.36 4.14
C GLN A 103 -0.78 -10.30 4.26
N THR A 104 -2.01 -10.73 4.51
CA THR A 104 -3.13 -9.83 4.79
C THR A 104 -2.85 -9.03 6.06
N SER A 105 -2.79 -7.71 5.93
CA SER A 105 -2.65 -6.80 7.06
C SER A 105 -3.97 -6.20 7.51
N ARG A 106 -4.85 -5.88 6.55
CA ARG A 106 -6.17 -5.28 6.82
C ARG A 106 -7.20 -5.74 5.80
N GLU A 107 -8.44 -5.79 6.24
CA GLU A 107 -9.61 -6.04 5.41
C GLU A 107 -10.64 -4.95 5.68
N ILE A 108 -11.12 -4.28 4.63
CA ILE A 108 -12.02 -3.14 4.71
C ILE A 108 -13.29 -3.49 3.93
N PRO A 109 -14.43 -3.69 4.60
CA PRO A 109 -15.68 -3.98 3.92
C PRO A 109 -16.12 -2.79 3.06
N LEU A 110 -16.61 -3.09 1.86
CA LEU A 110 -17.24 -2.13 0.97
C LEU A 110 -18.74 -2.38 0.91
N PRO A 111 -19.55 -1.33 0.65
CA PRO A 111 -20.93 -1.52 0.24
C PRO A 111 -21.03 -2.43 -0.99
N ALA A 112 -22.13 -3.18 -1.11
CA ALA A 112 -22.32 -4.08 -2.24
C ALA A 112 -22.27 -3.34 -3.59
N ASN A 113 -21.69 -3.98 -4.60
CA ASN A 113 -21.55 -3.46 -5.97
C ASN A 113 -20.76 -2.14 -6.06
N THR A 114 -19.81 -1.93 -5.14
CA THR A 114 -18.97 -0.74 -5.18
C THR A 114 -17.96 -0.84 -6.33
N VAL A 115 -18.10 0.05 -7.31
CA VAL A 115 -17.06 0.29 -8.31
C VAL A 115 -15.93 1.08 -7.67
N VAL A 116 -14.72 0.53 -7.69
CA VAL A 116 -13.51 1.14 -7.09
C VAL A 116 -12.63 1.69 -8.19
N GLU A 117 -12.28 2.97 -8.10
CA GLU A 117 -11.40 3.67 -9.03
C GLU A 117 -10.17 4.17 -8.30
N VAL A 118 -8.99 3.87 -8.82
CA VAL A 118 -7.74 4.41 -8.28
C VAL A 118 -7.55 5.83 -8.80
N VAL A 119 -7.38 6.78 -7.89
CA VAL A 119 -7.09 8.18 -8.24
C VAL A 119 -5.75 8.59 -7.65
N ALA A 120 -5.04 9.47 -8.34
CA ALA A 120 -3.87 10.13 -7.76
C ALA A 120 -4.32 10.94 -6.54
N ALA A 121 -3.61 10.81 -5.41
CA ALA A 121 -3.85 11.70 -4.29
C ALA A 121 -3.51 13.12 -4.72
N LYS A 122 -4.52 14.01 -4.69
CA LYS A 122 -4.28 15.45 -4.85
C LYS A 122 -3.34 15.90 -3.73
N LYS A 123 -2.22 16.51 -4.12
CA LYS A 123 -1.26 17.17 -3.23
C LYS A 123 -1.97 18.21 -2.36
#